data_AF-A0A1V6Q4Y6-F1
#
_entry.id   AF-A0A1V6Q4Y6-F1
#
_cell.length_a   1.000
_cell.length_b   1.000
_cell.length_c   1.000
_cell.angle_alpha   90.00
_cell.angle_beta   90.00
_cell.angle_gamma   90.00
#
_symmetry.space_group_name_H-M   'P 1'
#
loop_
_entity.id
_entity.type
_entity.pdbx_description
1 polymer ?
#
loop_
_entity_poly.entity_id
_entity_poly.type
_entity_poly.pdbx_seq_one_letter_code
_entity_poly.pdbx_strand_id
1 'polypeptide(L)'
;MIHYGKVIAWAATGDLGKADTERDLHHAAAKTIPPTRKDFPNLITDVLKISDAMLDGKIEYRRGDYDKAFEILRRAVRADDALRYTEPWGWMVPTRHAYAALMLEQGHVEKSSQEDLGLEGSLTRAHQHPNNVWALRGYHECLTCLGHEPEARIIKQALD
;
A
#
# COMPACT_ATOMS: atom_id res chain seq x y z
N MET A 1 6.94 -10.36 10.81
CA MET A 1 5.56 -10.10 10.33
C MET A 1 4.51 -9.96 11.43
N ILE A 2 4.57 -10.67 12.57
CA ILE A 2 3.58 -10.51 13.67
C ILE A 2 3.50 -9.07 14.18
N HIS A 3 4.64 -8.45 14.49
CA HIS A 3 4.71 -7.06 14.94
C HIS A 3 4.14 -6.08 13.91
N TYR A 4 4.40 -6.29 12.62
CA TYR A 4 3.80 -5.48 11.55
C TYR A 4 2.26 -5.51 11.61
N GLY A 5 1.66 -6.69 11.65
CA GLY A 5 0.20 -6.82 11.73
C GLY A 5 -0.39 -6.12 12.96
N LYS A 6 0.30 -6.19 14.10
CA LYS A 6 -0.10 -5.48 15.32
C LYS A 6 0.00 -3.96 15.18
N VAL A 7 1.07 -3.43 14.56
CA VAL A 7 1.17 -1.98 14.29
C VAL A 7 -0.02 -1.51 13.47
N ILE A 8 -0.34 -2.21 12.38
CA ILE A 8 -1.47 -1.87 11.51
C ILE A 8 -2.79 -1.90 12.30
N ALA A 9 -2.98 -2.90 13.16
CA ALA A 9 -4.17 -3.01 13.99
C ALA A 9 -4.30 -1.87 15.01
N TRP A 10 -3.23 -1.58 15.77
CA TRP A 10 -3.25 -0.52 16.77
C TRP A 10 -3.36 0.88 16.16
N ALA A 11 -2.70 1.11 15.02
CA ALA A 11 -2.86 2.36 14.27
C ALA A 11 -4.30 2.53 13.77
N ALA A 12 -4.95 1.45 13.32
CA ALA A 12 -6.34 1.48 12.89
C ALA A 12 -7.33 1.81 14.03
N THR A 13 -7.03 1.41 15.26
CA THR A 13 -7.86 1.72 16.45
C THR A 13 -7.48 3.02 17.16
N GLY A 14 -6.44 3.73 16.67
CA GLY A 14 -5.97 5.00 17.25
C GLY A 14 -5.06 4.87 18.48
N ASP A 15 -4.70 3.65 18.89
CA ASP A 15 -3.77 3.42 20.01
C ASP A 15 -2.32 3.54 19.53
N LEU A 16 -1.88 4.78 19.33
CA LEU A 16 -0.56 5.07 18.77
C LEU A 16 0.60 4.68 19.71
N GLY A 17 0.39 4.68 21.02
CA GLY A 17 1.40 4.24 21.97
C GLY A 17 1.75 2.75 21.82
N LYS A 18 0.73 1.89 21.62
CA LYS A 18 0.97 0.47 21.30
C LYS A 18 1.48 0.28 19.88
N ALA A 19 1.05 1.10 18.93
CA ALA A 19 1.57 1.07 17.57
C ALA A 19 3.08 1.37 17.55
N ASP A 20 3.53 2.39 18.29
CA ASP A 20 4.95 2.74 18.42
C ASP A 20 5.76 1.62 19.10
N THR A 21 5.21 1.02 20.15
CA THR A 21 5.86 -0.11 20.83
C THR A 21 6.06 -1.29 19.87
N GLU A 22 5.03 -1.66 19.11
CA GLU A 22 5.12 -2.76 18.15
C GLU A 22 5.97 -2.41 16.91
N ARG A 23 6.08 -1.12 16.53
CA ARG A 23 7.05 -0.66 15.54
C ARG A 23 8.48 -0.93 16.01
N ASP A 24 8.81 -0.54 17.24
CA ASP A 24 10.17 -0.70 17.75
C ASP A 24 10.54 -2.20 17.84
N LEU A 25 9.58 -3.05 18.24
CA LEU A 25 9.73 -4.51 18.20
C LEU A 25 9.85 -5.05 16.77
N HIS A 26 9.13 -4.48 15.79
CA HIS A 26 9.28 -4.83 14.38
C HIS A 26 10.71 -4.57 13.90
N HIS A 27 11.24 -3.37 14.13
CA HIS A 27 12.61 -3.03 13.71
C HIS A 27 13.67 -3.85 14.45
N ALA A 28 13.46 -4.15 15.74
CA ALA A 28 14.37 -5.03 16.48
C ALA A 28 14.40 -6.44 15.86
N ALA A 29 13.24 -7.00 15.53
CA ALA A 29 13.14 -8.30 14.87
C ALA A 29 13.71 -8.28 13.43
N ALA A 30 13.53 -7.18 12.69
CA ALA A 30 14.08 -7.04 11.35
C ALA A 30 15.62 -7.15 11.34
N LYS A 31 16.28 -6.58 12.36
CA LYS A 31 17.75 -6.63 12.52
C LYS A 31 18.31 -8.04 12.75
N THR A 32 17.49 -9.00 13.19
CA THR A 32 17.95 -10.38 13.40
C THR A 32 17.97 -11.21 12.11
N ILE A 33 17.45 -10.66 11.01
CA ILE A 33 17.35 -11.38 9.74
C ILE A 33 18.66 -11.22 8.96
N PRO A 34 19.32 -12.32 8.54
CA PRO A 34 20.53 -12.23 7.75
C PRO A 34 20.28 -11.47 6.43
N PRO A 35 21.19 -10.59 6.00
CA PRO A 35 21.02 -9.81 4.76
C PRO A 35 21.02 -10.68 3.50
N THR A 36 21.46 -11.94 3.60
CA THR A 36 21.47 -12.92 2.51
C THR A 36 20.21 -13.77 2.44
N ARG A 37 19.31 -13.67 3.43
CA ARG A 37 18.07 -14.47 3.47
C ARG A 37 17.15 -14.05 2.32
N LYS A 38 16.80 -15.02 1.48
CA LYS A 38 15.87 -14.84 0.37
C LYS A 38 14.50 -15.40 0.68
N ASP A 39 13.49 -14.72 0.18
CA ASP A 39 12.23 -15.32 -0.25
C ASP A 39 12.23 -15.27 -1.77
N PHE A 40 12.61 -16.40 -2.37
CA PHE A 40 13.14 -16.40 -3.73
C PHE A 40 12.17 -15.76 -4.73
N PRO A 41 12.64 -14.86 -5.62
CA PRO A 41 14.01 -14.43 -5.87
C PRO A 41 14.42 -13.14 -5.12
N ASN A 42 13.57 -12.62 -4.25
CA ASN A 42 13.77 -11.36 -3.52
C ASN A 42 14.53 -11.59 -2.20
N LEU A 43 15.21 -10.56 -1.71
CA LEU A 43 15.75 -10.58 -0.34
C LEU A 43 14.63 -10.25 0.64
N ILE A 44 14.60 -10.94 1.78
CA ILE A 44 13.66 -10.60 2.86
C ILE A 44 13.87 -9.15 3.29
N THR A 45 15.10 -8.65 3.30
CA THR A 45 15.41 -7.26 3.62
C THR A 45 14.77 -6.26 2.66
N ASP A 46 14.55 -6.63 1.40
CA ASP A 46 13.83 -5.76 0.45
C ASP A 46 12.33 -5.77 0.72
N VAL A 47 11.76 -6.93 1.05
CA VAL A 47 10.36 -7.05 1.50
C VAL A 47 10.12 -6.25 2.78
N LEU A 48 11.07 -6.27 3.73
CA LEU A 48 10.96 -5.53 4.99
C LEU A 48 10.97 -4.01 4.81
N LYS A 49 11.61 -3.48 3.76
CA LYS A 49 11.53 -2.04 3.44
C LYS A 49 10.09 -1.62 3.17
N ILE A 50 9.29 -2.49 2.57
CA ILE A 50 7.86 -2.25 2.33
C ILE A 50 7.13 -2.24 3.66
N SER A 51 7.35 -3.23 4.54
CA SER A 51 6.68 -3.27 5.83
C SER A 51 7.04 -2.10 6.75
N ASP A 52 8.32 -1.70 6.78
CA ASP A 52 8.82 -0.55 7.54
C ASP A 52 8.15 0.75 7.06
N ALA A 53 8.14 0.99 5.75
CA ALA A 53 7.49 2.19 5.21
C ALA A 53 5.96 2.14 5.42
N MET A 54 5.32 0.99 5.25
CA MET A 54 3.88 0.84 5.46
C MET A 54 3.46 1.13 6.89
N LEU A 55 4.19 0.58 7.88
CA LEU A 55 3.86 0.78 9.28
C LEU A 55 4.11 2.24 9.69
N ASP A 56 5.22 2.85 9.24
CA ASP A 56 5.55 4.24 9.58
C ASP A 56 4.55 5.21 8.95
N GLY A 57 4.28 5.03 7.66
CA GLY A 57 3.31 5.87 6.94
C GLY A 57 1.92 5.83 7.56
N LYS A 58 1.46 4.65 8.02
CA LYS A 58 0.16 4.54 8.70
C LYS A 58 0.15 5.14 10.10
N ILE A 59 1.25 5.04 10.85
CA ILE A 59 1.37 5.70 12.15
C ILE A 59 1.31 7.22 11.96
N GLU A 60 2.10 7.78 11.04
CA GLU A 60 2.13 9.23 10.81
C GLU A 60 0.79 9.74 10.27
N TYR A 61 0.12 8.96 9.41
CA TYR A 61 -1.23 9.30 8.95
C TYR A 61 -2.20 9.45 10.12
N ARG A 62 -2.12 8.53 11.09
CA ARG A 62 -3.00 8.55 12.28
C ARG A 62 -2.58 9.60 13.31
N ARG A 63 -1.36 10.11 13.26
CA ARG A 63 -0.91 11.30 13.99
C ARG A 63 -1.37 12.60 13.36
N GLY A 64 -1.90 12.57 12.14
CA GLY A 64 -2.30 13.76 11.39
C GLY A 64 -1.15 14.44 10.64
N ASP A 65 0.05 13.83 10.61
CA ASP A 65 1.16 14.31 9.78
C ASP A 65 1.03 13.73 8.37
N TYR A 66 0.03 14.22 7.63
CA TYR A 66 -0.37 13.66 6.33
C TYR A 66 0.72 13.82 5.26
N ASP A 67 1.43 14.94 5.25
CA ASP A 67 2.51 15.19 4.28
C ASP A 67 3.61 14.13 4.42
N LYS A 68 4.07 13.91 5.66
CA LYS A 68 5.06 12.88 5.97
C LYS A 68 4.51 11.48 5.70
N ALA A 69 3.25 11.22 6.08
CA ALA A 69 2.61 9.94 5.86
C ALA A 69 2.60 9.56 4.37
N PHE A 70 2.14 10.46 3.50
CA PHE A 70 2.07 10.20 2.06
C PHE A 70 3.45 10.13 1.41
N GLU A 71 4.43 10.87 1.91
CA GLU A 71 5.82 10.71 1.47
C GLU A 71 6.33 9.29 1.76
N ILE A 72 6.12 8.79 2.99
CA ILE A 72 6.57 7.46 3.40
C ILE A 72 5.79 6.36 2.66
N LEU A 73 4.47 6.49 2.52
CA LEU A 73 3.65 5.50 1.81
C LEU A 73 4.03 5.40 0.33
N ARG A 74 4.41 6.50 -0.33
CA ARG A 74 4.98 6.44 -1.69
C ARG A 74 6.30 5.65 -1.74
N ARG A 75 7.13 5.74 -0.70
CA ARG A 75 8.35 4.92 -0.63
C ARG A 75 8.01 3.44 -0.50
N ALA A 76 6.94 3.11 0.23
CA ALA A 76 6.44 1.74 0.30
C ALA A 76 5.99 1.23 -1.07
N VAL A 77 5.20 2.01 -1.82
CA VAL A 77 4.78 1.67 -3.19
C VAL A 77 5.98 1.44 -4.11
N ARG A 78 6.98 2.33 -4.07
CA ARG A 78 8.21 2.18 -4.87
C ARG A 78 9.01 0.93 -4.50
N ALA A 79 9.06 0.58 -3.22
CA ALA A 79 9.75 -0.62 -2.76
C ALA A 79 9.01 -1.90 -3.20
N ASP A 80 7.69 -1.88 -3.18
CA ASP A 80 6.82 -2.95 -3.67
C ASP A 80 7.00 -3.15 -5.19
N ASP A 81 6.92 -2.07 -5.97
CA ASP A 81 7.13 -2.09 -7.42
C ASP A 81 8.53 -2.55 -7.85
N ALA A 82 9.51 -2.38 -6.99
CA ALA A 82 10.90 -2.80 -7.24
C ALA A 82 11.15 -4.29 -6.95
N LEU A 83 10.20 -4.98 -6.30
CA LEU A 83 10.30 -6.42 -6.11
C LEU A 83 10.30 -7.14 -7.46
N ARG A 84 11.10 -8.20 -7.56
CA ARG A 84 11.03 -9.11 -8.69
C ARG A 84 9.76 -9.94 -8.59
N TYR A 85 9.13 -10.17 -9.73
CA TYR A 85 8.00 -11.07 -9.83
C TYR A 85 8.33 -12.46 -9.29
N THR A 86 7.40 -13.02 -8.52
CA THR A 86 7.45 -14.38 -7.98
C THR A 86 6.06 -14.88 -7.61
N GLU A 87 5.89 -16.20 -7.58
CA GLU A 87 4.68 -16.87 -7.13
C GLU A 87 5.03 -17.84 -5.98
N PRO A 88 4.50 -17.62 -4.76
CA PRO A 88 3.61 -16.53 -4.34
C PRO A 88 4.31 -15.16 -4.31
N TRP A 89 3.55 -14.07 -4.35
CA TRP A 89 4.10 -12.71 -4.32
C TRP A 89 4.97 -12.49 -3.08
N GLY A 90 6.14 -11.86 -3.25
CA GLY A 90 7.05 -11.56 -2.14
C GLY A 90 6.43 -10.62 -1.09
N TRP A 91 5.43 -9.84 -1.51
CA TRP A 91 4.59 -9.05 -0.63
C TRP A 91 3.12 -9.22 -1.03
N MET A 92 2.32 -9.82 -0.14
CA MET A 92 0.92 -10.16 -0.45
C MET A 92 -0.08 -9.04 -0.11
N VAL A 93 0.35 -8.00 0.60
CA VAL A 93 -0.54 -6.91 1.03
C VAL A 93 -0.48 -5.79 -0.02
N PRO A 94 -1.55 -5.46 -0.73
CA PRO A 94 -1.47 -4.49 -1.83
C PRO A 94 -1.18 -3.08 -1.32
N THR A 95 0.09 -2.66 -1.42
CA THR A 95 0.58 -1.38 -0.88
C THR A 95 -0.11 -0.19 -1.53
N ARG A 96 -0.26 -0.26 -2.85
CA ARG A 96 -0.91 0.78 -3.66
C ARG A 96 -2.36 1.00 -3.25
N HIS A 97 -3.12 -0.05 -2.94
CA HIS A 97 -4.50 0.09 -2.47
C HIS A 97 -4.58 0.90 -1.18
N ALA A 98 -3.72 0.57 -0.22
CA ALA A 98 -3.73 1.27 1.06
C ALA A 98 -3.37 2.75 0.88
N TYR A 99 -2.38 3.05 0.03
CA TYR A 99 -2.00 4.43 -0.28
C TYR A 99 -3.11 5.19 -1.02
N ALA A 100 -3.69 4.62 -2.08
CA ALA A 100 -4.76 5.23 -2.85
C ALA A 100 -6.01 5.49 -1.99
N ALA A 101 -6.42 4.53 -1.17
CA ALA A 101 -7.56 4.69 -0.27
C ALA A 101 -7.37 5.86 0.72
N LEU A 102 -6.16 6.01 1.29
CA LEU A 102 -5.85 7.13 2.18
C LEU A 102 -5.80 8.47 1.44
N MET A 103 -5.33 8.47 0.19
CA MET A 103 -5.36 9.66 -0.67
C MET A 103 -6.79 10.10 -0.96
N LEU A 104 -7.67 9.16 -1.30
CA LEU A 104 -9.09 9.41 -1.52
C LEU A 104 -9.78 9.93 -0.25
N GLU A 105 -9.49 9.33 0.91
CA GLU A 105 -10.01 9.78 2.22
C GLU A 105 -9.65 11.24 2.52
N GLN A 106 -8.47 11.71 2.11
CA GLN A 106 -8.02 13.11 2.25
C GLN A 106 -8.46 14.02 1.09
N GLY A 107 -9.29 13.53 0.16
CA GLY A 107 -9.79 14.31 -0.98
C GLY A 107 -8.77 14.52 -2.10
N HIS A 108 -7.64 13.80 -2.10
CA HIS A 108 -6.67 13.81 -3.20
C HIS A 108 -7.10 12.91 -4.36
N VAL A 109 -8.30 13.18 -4.90
CA VAL A 109 -9.00 12.31 -5.86
C VAL A 109 -8.15 12.04 -7.12
N GLU A 110 -7.59 13.08 -7.74
CA GLU A 110 -6.76 12.93 -8.95
C GLU A 110 -5.51 12.09 -8.71
N LYS A 111 -4.87 12.25 -7.54
CA LYS A 111 -3.69 11.44 -7.19
C LYS A 111 -4.09 10.01 -6.89
N SER A 112 -5.25 9.80 -6.28
CA SER A 112 -5.78 8.46 -6.00
C SER A 112 -6.11 7.71 -7.30
N SER A 113 -6.68 8.38 -8.31
CA SER A 113 -7.01 7.72 -9.58
C SER A 113 -5.78 7.26 -10.37
N GLN A 114 -4.66 7.97 -10.25
CA GLN A 114 -3.37 7.60 -10.88
C GLN A 114 -2.71 6.36 -10.25
N GLU A 115 -3.15 5.98 -9.06
CA GLU A 115 -2.70 4.76 -8.38
C GLU A 115 -3.56 3.56 -8.76
N ASP A 116 -4.15 3.61 -9.96
CA ASP A 116 -4.77 2.46 -10.58
C ASP A 116 -3.77 1.28 -10.65
N LEU A 117 -4.28 0.05 -10.67
CA LEU A 117 -3.44 -1.13 -10.75
C LEU A 117 -2.96 -1.39 -12.18
N GLY A 118 -2.48 -0.35 -12.85
CA GLY A 118 -1.89 -0.37 -14.17
C GLY A 118 -2.90 -0.36 -15.32
N LEU A 119 -4.07 0.24 -15.13
CA LEU A 119 -5.00 0.56 -16.23
C LEU A 119 -4.37 1.60 -17.18
N GLU A 120 -3.59 2.53 -16.66
CA GLU A 120 -2.79 3.50 -17.44
C GLU A 120 -1.49 2.90 -18.03
N GLY A 121 -1.17 1.63 -17.74
CA GLY A 121 0.00 0.95 -18.29
C GLY A 121 1.35 1.41 -17.72
N SER A 122 1.34 2.23 -16.66
CA SER A 122 2.54 2.70 -15.95
C SER A 122 3.29 1.59 -15.20
N LEU A 123 2.58 0.50 -14.85
CA LEU A 123 3.13 -0.65 -14.14
C LEU A 123 3.58 -1.76 -15.10
N THR A 124 4.60 -2.51 -14.69
CA THR A 124 4.98 -3.73 -15.41
C THR A 124 3.80 -4.72 -15.38
N ARG A 125 3.66 -5.54 -16.43
CA ARG A 125 2.53 -6.47 -16.56
C ARG A 125 2.31 -7.36 -15.33
N ALA A 126 3.39 -7.74 -14.66
CA ALA A 126 3.38 -8.52 -13.43
C ALA A 126 2.64 -7.85 -12.26
N HIS A 127 2.61 -6.52 -12.22
CA HIS A 127 1.98 -5.70 -11.18
C HIS A 127 0.67 -5.06 -11.67
N GLN A 128 0.20 -5.43 -12.86
CA GLN A 128 -1.09 -5.01 -13.38
C GLN A 128 -2.18 -5.96 -12.89
N HIS A 129 -3.18 -5.42 -12.21
CA HIS A 129 -4.30 -6.21 -11.69
C HIS A 129 -5.63 -5.57 -12.11
N PRO A 130 -5.94 -5.53 -13.43
CA PRO A 130 -7.06 -4.75 -13.97
C PRO A 130 -8.44 -5.20 -13.44
N ASN A 131 -8.57 -6.44 -12.96
CA ASN A 131 -9.83 -6.99 -12.45
C ASN A 131 -9.86 -7.07 -10.91
N ASN A 132 -9.01 -6.31 -10.22
CA ASN A 132 -9.04 -6.28 -8.76
C ASN A 132 -10.23 -5.46 -8.26
N VAL A 133 -11.23 -6.13 -7.70
CA VAL A 133 -12.48 -5.51 -7.22
C VAL A 133 -12.23 -4.37 -6.23
N TRP A 134 -11.21 -4.46 -5.36
CA TRP A 134 -10.91 -3.42 -4.38
C TRP A 134 -10.40 -2.14 -5.04
N ALA A 135 -9.50 -2.26 -6.01
CA ALA A 135 -9.04 -1.09 -6.76
C ALA A 135 -10.10 -0.55 -7.70
N LEU A 136 -10.83 -1.41 -8.39
CA LEU A 136 -11.94 -0.99 -9.26
C LEU A 136 -12.98 -0.19 -8.48
N ARG A 137 -13.28 -0.58 -7.24
CA ARG A 137 -14.18 0.17 -6.36
C ARG A 137 -13.65 1.57 -6.05
N GLY A 138 -12.38 1.67 -5.64
CA GLY A 138 -11.74 2.97 -5.35
C GLY A 138 -11.62 3.85 -6.60
N TYR A 139 -11.30 3.26 -7.74
CA TYR A 139 -11.19 3.96 -9.02
C TYR A 139 -12.56 4.47 -9.51
N HIS A 140 -13.62 3.66 -9.39
CA HIS A 140 -14.99 4.09 -9.67
C HIS A 140 -15.40 5.29 -8.81
N GLU A 141 -15.07 5.27 -7.52
CA GLU A 141 -15.32 6.39 -6.61
C GLU A 141 -14.56 7.64 -7.05
N CYS A 142 -13.28 7.50 -7.43
CA CYS A 142 -12.52 8.62 -7.98
C CYS A 142 -13.15 9.20 -9.26
N LEU A 143 -13.52 8.35 -10.22
CA LEU A 143 -14.16 8.78 -11.47
C LEU A 143 -15.48 9.51 -11.23
N THR A 144 -16.28 9.03 -10.26
CA THR A 144 -17.53 9.67 -9.87
C THR A 144 -17.27 11.06 -9.27
N CYS A 145 -16.28 11.17 -8.37
CA CYS A 145 -15.88 12.46 -7.78
C CYS A 145 -15.32 13.45 -8.81
N LEU A 146 -14.66 12.95 -9.86
CA LEU A 146 -14.11 13.77 -10.96
C LEU A 146 -15.17 14.10 -12.05
N GLY A 147 -16.36 13.51 -12.00
CA GLY A 147 -17.40 13.70 -13.00
C GLY A 147 -17.14 12.96 -14.34
N HIS A 148 -16.26 11.97 -14.34
CA HIS A 148 -15.94 11.14 -15.51
C HIS A 148 -16.98 10.02 -15.69
N GLU A 149 -18.23 10.42 -15.92
CA GLU A 149 -19.40 9.53 -15.98
C GLU A 149 -19.32 8.39 -17.01
N PRO A 150 -18.81 8.60 -18.25
CA PRO A 150 -18.67 7.51 -19.22
C PRO A 150 -17.76 6.38 -18.71
N GLU A 151 -16.59 6.73 -18.18
CA GLU A 151 -15.61 5.82 -17.62
C GLU A 151 -16.15 5.16 -16.34
N ALA A 152 -16.78 5.93 -15.46
CA ALA A 152 -17.39 5.40 -14.23
C ALA A 152 -18.42 4.31 -14.54
N ARG A 153 -19.25 4.50 -15.57
CA ARG A 153 -20.23 3.48 -16.00
C ARG A 153 -19.57 2.19 -16.48
N ILE A 154 -18.46 2.28 -17.21
CA ILE A 154 -17.71 1.11 -17.67
C ILE A 154 -17.15 0.34 -16.47
N ILE A 155 -16.52 1.05 -15.52
CA ILE A 155 -15.95 0.42 -14.33
C ILE A 155 -17.04 -0.19 -13.45
N LYS A 156 -18.20 0.46 -13.33
CA LYS A 156 -19.35 -0.07 -12.59
C LYS A 156 -19.83 -1.41 -13.16
N GLN A 157 -19.87 -1.57 -14.48
CA GLN A 157 -20.24 -2.84 -15.10
C GLN A 157 -19.28 -3.98 -14.78
N ALA A 158 -18.00 -3.69 -14.49
CA ALA A 158 -17.03 -4.68 -14.06
C ALA A 158 -17.15 -5.05 -12.56
N LEU A 159 -17.91 -4.27 -11.78
CA LEU A 159 -18.17 -4.51 -10.36
C LEU A 159 -19.51 -5.22 -10.08
N ASP A 160 -20.43 -5.22 -11.04
CA ASP A 160 -21.75 -5.85 -10.98
C ASP A 160 -21.69 -7.33 -11.45
#